data_AF-A0AAV9EHR6-F1
#
_entry.id   AF-A0AAV9EHR6-F1
#
_cell.length_a   1.000
_cell.length_b   1.000
_cell.length_c   1.000
_cell.angle_alpha   90.00
_cell.angle_beta   90.00
_cell.angle_gamma   90.00
#
_symmetry.space_group_name_H-M   'P 1'
#
loop_
_entity.id
_entity.type
_entity.pdbx_description
1 polymer ?
#
loop_
_entity_poly.entity_id
_entity_poly.type
_entity_poly.pdbx_seq_one_letter_code
_entity_poly.pdbx_strand_id
1 'polypeptide(L)'
;MMRETRRVGVSLGTQYQSVKGRETGVGALKEVQEYFTNYIVNDSLGVIANAHTVFADREEMKAESKACIELARLFSIAVDFNKTGVAAQIPPELQVKEYPDFMDKPDKPTYESKRVIGKLYRAVKDVSAHISKFTMEVATHSYDTEMEYEGFEDYLSDASYFKNEYDMKLGNLMDHYEIKTEAEIFTGCILKMGKTYTKDRDSEAMRKAVRSLKKEARSWFNETDNHTDVTDDDMYAKASAWYYVTYHPTYWGYYNEGLKRPHLASRGASTIS
;
A
#
# COMPACT_ATOMS: atom_id res chain seq x y z
N MET A 1 -18.65 -32.64 44.55
CA MET A 1 -19.46 -31.41 44.42
C MET A 1 -18.85 -30.53 43.33
N MET A 2 -19.35 -30.68 42.10
CA MET A 2 -18.92 -29.93 40.92
C MET A 2 -20.16 -29.34 40.24
N ARG A 3 -20.10 -28.02 40.07
CA ARG A 3 -20.62 -27.15 39.00
C ARG A 3 -21.87 -27.59 38.23
N GLU A 4 -22.90 -26.73 38.25
CA GLU A 4 -23.72 -26.49 37.06
C GLU A 4 -24.15 -25.01 36.98
N THR A 5 -23.56 -24.31 36.02
CA THR A 5 -23.83 -22.92 35.63
C THR A 5 -25.12 -22.86 34.80
N ARG A 6 -26.16 -22.18 35.32
CA ARG A 6 -27.36 -21.83 34.53
C ARG A 6 -27.03 -20.72 33.52
N ARG A 7 -27.10 -21.04 32.23
CA ARG A 7 -27.32 -20.06 31.15
C ARG A 7 -28.71 -19.46 31.31
N VAL A 8 -28.79 -18.15 31.53
CA VAL A 8 -30.01 -17.37 31.32
C VAL A 8 -30.06 -17.07 29.82
N GLY A 9 -30.94 -17.78 29.10
CA GLY A 9 -31.25 -17.47 27.72
C GLY A 9 -32.12 -16.21 27.66
N VAL A 10 -31.56 -15.11 27.18
CA VAL A 10 -32.36 -13.93 26.78
C VAL A 10 -32.84 -14.19 25.35
N SER A 11 -34.13 -14.48 25.24
CA SER A 11 -34.85 -14.59 23.97
C SER A 11 -34.92 -13.20 23.31
N LEU A 12 -34.03 -12.93 22.35
CA LEU A 12 -34.18 -11.82 21.40
C LEU A 12 -34.99 -12.34 20.21
N GLY A 13 -36.32 -12.27 20.34
CA GLY A 13 -37.22 -12.40 19.21
C GLY A 13 -36.99 -11.25 18.24
N THR A 14 -36.21 -11.51 17.19
CA THR A 14 -36.06 -10.58 16.08
C THR A 14 -37.33 -10.66 15.26
N GLN A 15 -38.31 -9.78 15.53
CA GLN A 15 -39.43 -9.60 14.62
C GLN A 15 -38.93 -8.90 13.36
N TYR A 16 -38.59 -9.69 12.35
CA TYR A 16 -38.52 -9.22 10.97
C TYR A 16 -39.94 -8.77 10.56
N GLN A 17 -40.23 -7.48 10.65
CA GLN A 17 -41.40 -6.93 9.98
C GLN A 17 -41.13 -6.94 8.46
N SER A 18 -41.78 -7.90 7.78
CA SER A 18 -41.77 -8.00 6.33
C SER A 18 -42.33 -6.72 5.72
N VAL A 19 -41.49 -5.99 4.97
CA VAL A 19 -41.90 -4.76 4.26
C VAL A 19 -42.90 -5.17 3.18
N LYS A 20 -44.18 -4.85 3.39
CA LYS A 20 -45.22 -5.01 2.36
C LYS A 20 -44.76 -4.29 1.10
N GLY A 21 -44.66 -5.03 -0.01
CA GLY A 21 -44.33 -4.47 -1.32
C GLY A 21 -45.26 -3.30 -1.64
N ARG A 22 -44.68 -2.11 -1.77
CA ARG A 22 -45.37 -0.91 -2.25
C ARG A 22 -44.96 -0.63 -3.68
N GLU A 23 -45.95 -0.18 -4.43
CA GLU A 23 -45.95 0.13 -5.84
C GLU A 23 -44.74 0.98 -6.27
N THR A 24 -44.14 0.61 -7.40
CA THR A 24 -43.05 1.33 -8.06
C THR A 24 -43.55 2.66 -8.60
N GLY A 25 -43.65 3.66 -7.72
CA GLY A 25 -44.03 5.03 -8.03
C GLY A 25 -42.98 6.02 -7.53
N VAL A 26 -43.03 7.25 -8.07
CA VAL A 26 -42.15 8.42 -7.84
C VAL A 26 -41.73 8.64 -6.36
N GLY A 27 -42.49 8.14 -5.38
CA GLY A 27 -42.12 8.14 -3.96
C GLY A 27 -40.86 7.32 -3.61
N ALA A 28 -40.64 6.17 -4.24
CA ALA A 28 -39.45 5.34 -3.98
C ALA A 28 -38.16 6.04 -4.43
N LEU A 29 -38.20 6.78 -5.55
CA LEU A 29 -37.08 7.60 -6.00
C LEU A 29 -36.78 8.74 -5.03
N LYS A 30 -37.81 9.36 -4.47
CA LYS A 30 -37.66 10.44 -3.49
C LYS A 30 -37.08 9.94 -2.17
N GLU A 31 -37.55 8.79 -1.67
CA GLU A 31 -36.99 8.15 -0.47
C GLU A 31 -35.51 7.77 -0.64
N VAL A 32 -35.14 7.26 -1.82
CA VAL A 32 -33.74 6.99 -2.16
C VAL A 32 -32.91 8.27 -2.20
N GLN A 33 -33.40 9.35 -2.81
CA GLN A 33 -32.71 10.65 -2.85
C GLN A 33 -32.52 11.25 -1.46
N GLU A 34 -33.54 11.20 -0.60
CA GLU A 34 -33.47 11.67 0.78
C GLU A 34 -32.48 10.83 1.59
N TYR A 35 -32.46 9.52 1.42
CA TYR A 35 -31.47 8.63 2.07
C TYR A 35 -30.04 8.96 1.65
N PHE A 36 -29.77 9.10 0.34
CA PHE A 36 -28.43 9.47 -0.15
C PHE A 36 -27.98 10.82 0.39
N THR A 37 -28.88 11.81 0.41
CA THR A 37 -28.57 13.14 0.95
C THR A 37 -28.25 13.07 2.45
N ASN A 38 -29.06 12.33 3.21
CA ASN A 38 -28.82 12.13 4.64
C ASN A 38 -27.53 11.37 4.91
N TYR A 39 -27.17 10.38 4.08
CA TYR A 39 -25.91 9.65 4.21
C TYR A 39 -24.70 10.55 3.97
N ILE A 40 -24.70 11.34 2.90
CA ILE A 40 -23.60 12.25 2.58
C ILE A 40 -23.37 13.28 3.69
N VAL A 41 -24.44 13.78 4.31
CA VAL A 41 -24.35 14.80 5.36
C VAL A 41 -23.94 14.21 6.72
N ASN A 42 -24.34 12.97 7.02
CA ASN A 42 -24.18 12.38 8.35
C ASN A 42 -23.08 11.31 8.44
N ASP A 43 -22.29 11.09 7.38
CA ASP A 43 -21.13 10.19 7.45
C ASP A 43 -20.05 10.77 8.38
N SER A 44 -20.08 10.29 9.62
CA SER A 44 -19.20 10.70 10.71
C SER A 44 -18.18 9.63 11.08
N LEU A 45 -18.16 8.49 10.37
CA LEU A 45 -17.35 7.33 10.74
C LEU A 45 -15.86 7.67 10.79
N GLY A 46 -15.36 8.33 9.73
CA GLY A 46 -13.96 8.77 9.66
C GLY A 46 -13.62 9.83 10.70
N VAL A 47 -14.57 10.71 11.04
CA VAL A 47 -14.36 11.75 12.05
C VAL A 47 -14.22 11.13 13.45
N ILE A 48 -15.10 10.18 13.79
CA ILE A 48 -15.09 9.48 15.08
C ILE A 48 -13.82 8.63 15.22
N ALA A 49 -13.40 7.90 14.18
CA ALA A 49 -12.14 7.14 14.21
C ALA A 49 -10.90 8.01 14.46
N ASN A 50 -10.82 9.16 13.77
CA ASN A 50 -9.73 10.10 13.96
C ASN A 50 -9.75 10.69 15.39
N ALA A 51 -10.93 11.04 15.90
CA ALA A 51 -11.08 11.51 17.27
C ALA A 51 -10.61 10.46 18.27
N HIS A 52 -11.06 9.20 18.12
CA HIS A 52 -10.66 8.11 19.00
C HIS A 52 -9.14 7.92 19.03
N THR A 53 -8.49 7.99 17.87
CA THR A 53 -7.02 7.90 17.76
C THR A 53 -6.33 9.01 18.54
N VAL A 54 -6.83 10.25 18.44
CA VAL A 54 -6.25 11.41 19.11
C VAL A 54 -6.46 11.32 20.63
N PHE A 55 -7.67 11.00 21.09
CA PHE A 55 -7.93 10.85 22.53
C PHE A 55 -7.14 9.69 23.13
N ALA A 56 -7.01 8.57 22.42
CA ALA A 56 -6.22 7.42 22.90
C ALA A 56 -4.72 7.74 23.01
N ASP A 57 -4.21 8.68 22.20
CA ASP A 57 -2.82 9.14 22.29
C ASP A 57 -2.61 10.10 23.48
N ARG A 58 -3.54 11.04 23.67
CA ARG A 58 -3.49 12.10 24.70
C ARG A 58 -3.76 11.59 26.11
N GLU A 59 -4.80 10.79 26.27
CA GLU A 59 -5.29 10.38 27.58
C GLU A 59 -4.34 9.38 28.24
N GLU A 60 -4.20 9.46 29.56
CA GLU A 60 -3.31 8.59 30.32
C GLU A 60 -3.72 7.11 30.19
N MET A 61 -5.03 6.87 30.32
CA MET A 61 -5.69 5.56 30.18
C MET A 61 -5.84 5.10 28.73
N LYS A 62 -5.37 5.88 27.75
CA LYS A 62 -5.41 5.54 26.32
C LYS A 62 -6.84 5.18 25.86
N ALA A 63 -7.01 4.03 25.21
CA ALA A 63 -8.30 3.54 24.71
C ALA A 63 -9.31 3.19 25.82
N GLU A 64 -8.87 3.05 27.07
CA GLU A 64 -9.75 2.81 28.23
C GLU A 64 -10.25 4.12 28.87
N SER A 65 -9.83 5.27 28.34
CA SER A 65 -10.37 6.56 28.77
C SER A 65 -11.87 6.66 28.49
N LYS A 66 -12.59 7.40 29.33
CA LYS A 66 -14.03 7.64 29.16
C LYS A 66 -14.36 8.23 27.77
N ALA A 67 -13.51 9.12 27.28
CA ALA A 67 -13.63 9.71 25.96
C ALA A 67 -13.54 8.65 24.84
N CYS A 68 -12.56 7.74 24.91
CA CYS A 68 -12.41 6.68 23.91
C CYS A 68 -13.56 5.67 23.95
N ILE A 69 -14.04 5.31 25.15
CA ILE A 69 -15.20 4.42 25.30
C ILE A 69 -16.46 5.04 24.68
N GLU A 70 -16.71 6.33 24.92
CA GLU A 70 -17.85 7.02 24.32
C GLU A 70 -17.70 7.15 22.80
N LEU A 71 -16.50 7.46 22.31
CA LEU A 71 -16.21 7.45 20.87
C LEU A 71 -16.40 6.07 20.25
N ALA A 72 -16.05 4.99 20.94
CA ALA A 72 -16.29 3.62 20.46
C ALA A 72 -17.79 3.30 20.38
N ARG A 73 -18.60 3.77 21.34
CA ARG A 73 -20.06 3.68 21.28
C ARG A 73 -20.62 4.45 20.09
N LEU A 74 -20.18 5.69 19.89
CA LEU A 74 -20.58 6.52 18.74
C LEU A 74 -20.15 5.88 17.40
N PHE A 75 -18.97 5.25 17.37
CA PHE A 75 -18.49 4.53 16.20
C PHE A 75 -19.43 3.37 15.82
N SER A 76 -19.90 2.60 16.81
CA SER A 76 -20.90 1.56 16.58
C SER A 76 -22.20 2.12 15.99
N ILE A 77 -22.68 3.27 16.48
CA ILE A 77 -23.88 3.93 15.95
C ILE A 77 -23.65 4.38 14.50
N ALA A 78 -22.49 4.97 14.20
CA ALA A 78 -22.15 5.43 12.86
C ALA A 78 -22.09 4.28 11.85
N VAL A 79 -21.56 3.11 12.23
CA VAL A 79 -21.54 1.92 11.36
C VAL A 79 -22.95 1.42 11.05
N ASP A 80 -23.86 1.45 12.03
CA ASP A 80 -25.25 1.02 11.86
C ASP A 80 -26.17 2.11 11.30
N PHE A 81 -25.64 3.30 10.98
CA PHE A 81 -26.41 4.40 10.37
C PHE A 81 -27.10 3.96 9.09
N ASN A 82 -26.41 3.21 8.22
CA ASN A 82 -26.96 2.74 6.96
C ASN A 82 -28.18 1.80 7.14
N LYS A 83 -28.27 1.13 8.28
CA LYS A 83 -29.39 0.23 8.63
C LYS A 83 -30.49 0.92 9.42
N THR A 84 -30.12 1.85 10.30
CA THR A 84 -31.02 2.41 11.32
C THR A 84 -31.48 3.83 10.99
N GLY A 85 -30.76 4.54 10.14
CA GLY A 85 -30.97 5.97 9.86
C GLY A 85 -30.60 6.90 11.03
N VAL A 86 -30.05 6.38 12.13
CA VAL A 86 -29.72 7.16 13.33
C VAL A 86 -28.29 7.69 13.25
N ALA A 87 -28.13 8.99 13.01
CA ALA A 87 -26.81 9.62 12.91
C ALA A 87 -26.11 9.69 14.27
N ALA A 88 -24.81 9.36 14.28
CA ALA A 88 -23.98 9.55 15.46
C ALA A 88 -23.68 11.05 15.65
N GLN A 89 -24.02 11.58 16.82
CA GLN A 89 -23.77 12.98 17.18
C GLN A 89 -22.56 13.05 18.09
N ILE A 90 -21.51 13.76 17.66
CA ILE A 90 -20.26 13.89 18.42
C ILE A 90 -20.41 15.07 19.41
N PRO A 91 -20.35 14.85 20.73
CA PRO A 91 -20.38 15.91 21.73
C PRO A 91 -19.26 16.93 21.52
N PRO A 92 -19.46 18.22 21.85
CA PRO A 92 -18.43 19.25 21.73
C PRO A 92 -17.12 18.93 22.45
N GLU A 93 -17.19 18.20 23.56
CA GLU A 93 -16.04 17.79 24.37
C GLU A 93 -15.17 16.75 23.67
N LEU A 94 -15.76 15.98 22.75
CA LEU A 94 -15.08 14.95 21.96
C LEU A 94 -14.63 15.45 20.58
N GLN A 95 -14.69 16.77 20.34
CA GLN A 95 -14.16 17.39 19.14
C GLN A 95 -12.66 17.67 19.29
N VAL A 96 -11.88 17.13 18.35
CA VAL A 96 -10.43 17.31 18.33
C VAL A 96 -10.06 18.69 17.82
N LYS A 97 -9.23 19.40 18.59
CA LYS A 97 -8.68 20.71 18.21
C LYS A 97 -7.28 20.64 17.63
N GLU A 98 -6.44 19.73 18.13
CA GLU A 98 -5.08 19.52 17.62
C GLU A 98 -4.80 18.02 17.49
N TYR A 99 -3.95 17.67 16.53
CA TYR A 99 -3.70 16.28 16.15
C TYR A 99 -2.27 15.86 16.50
N PRO A 100 -2.01 14.58 16.81
CA PRO A 100 -0.64 14.12 16.98
C PRO A 100 0.13 14.22 15.67
N ASP A 101 1.42 14.50 15.77
CA ASP A 101 2.36 14.65 14.66
C ASP A 101 2.35 13.48 13.67
N PHE A 102 2.16 12.25 14.16
CA PHE A 102 2.10 11.06 13.29
C PHE A 102 0.87 10.99 12.37
N MET A 103 -0.16 11.81 12.59
CA MET A 103 -1.32 11.88 11.68
C MET A 103 -1.08 12.77 10.46
N ASP A 104 0.05 13.49 10.39
CA ASP A 104 0.55 14.26 9.25
C ASP A 104 -0.53 15.13 8.56
N LYS A 105 -1.22 15.94 9.37
CA LYS A 105 -2.25 16.89 8.92
C LYS A 105 -1.63 18.29 8.76
N PRO A 106 -1.16 18.71 7.57
CA PRO A 106 -0.45 19.98 7.40
C PRO A 106 -1.35 21.20 7.67
N ASP A 107 -2.66 21.08 7.41
CA ASP A 107 -3.64 22.16 7.56
C ASP A 107 -4.23 22.28 8.97
N LYS A 108 -3.72 21.52 9.95
CA LYS A 108 -4.25 21.47 11.31
C LYS A 108 -3.13 21.68 12.33
N PRO A 109 -3.42 22.28 13.49
CA PRO A 109 -2.43 22.36 14.56
C PRO A 109 -2.07 20.95 15.04
N THR A 110 -0.78 20.74 15.29
CA THR A 110 -0.24 19.44 15.68
C THR A 110 0.60 19.51 16.96
N TYR A 111 0.66 18.40 17.69
CA TYR A 111 1.52 18.24 18.86
C TYR A 111 2.40 17.00 18.72
N GLU A 112 3.59 17.00 19.33
CA GLU A 112 4.47 15.84 19.32
C GLU A 112 3.91 14.74 20.24
N SER A 113 3.51 13.59 19.68
CA SER A 113 3.09 12.45 20.48
C SER A 113 4.28 11.84 21.22
N LYS A 114 4.14 11.66 22.55
CA LYS A 114 5.13 10.96 23.39
C LYS A 114 4.97 9.44 23.38
N ARG A 115 3.96 8.92 22.67
CA ARG A 115 3.63 7.49 22.61
C ARG A 115 4.51 6.76 21.58
N VAL A 116 4.45 5.43 21.61
CA VAL A 116 5.26 4.57 20.73
C VAL A 116 5.03 4.88 19.24
N ILE A 117 3.79 5.15 18.84
CA ILE A 117 3.45 5.47 17.44
C ILE A 117 4.13 6.77 17.00
N GLY A 118 4.07 7.82 17.82
CA GLY A 118 4.77 9.08 17.54
C GLY A 118 6.29 8.90 17.43
N LYS A 119 6.89 8.17 18.38
CA LYS A 119 8.34 7.87 18.34
C LYS A 119 8.75 7.10 17.09
N LEU A 120 7.99 6.07 16.73
CA LEU A 120 8.23 5.28 15.52
C LEU A 120 8.06 6.13 14.27
N TYR A 121 7.00 6.94 14.19
CA TYR A 121 6.76 7.86 13.08
C TYR A 121 7.96 8.79 12.87
N ARG A 122 8.45 9.45 13.92
CA ARG A 122 9.62 10.34 13.82
C ARG A 122 10.90 9.60 13.46
N ALA A 123 11.09 8.38 13.97
CA ALA A 123 12.25 7.57 13.64
C ALA A 123 12.29 7.15 12.16
N VAL A 124 11.14 6.95 11.51
CA VAL A 124 11.07 6.51 10.10
C VAL A 124 10.77 7.63 9.11
N LYS A 125 10.30 8.80 9.58
CA LYS A 125 9.93 9.94 8.71
C LYS A 125 11.09 10.34 7.79
N ASP A 126 12.32 10.32 8.30
CA ASP A 126 13.52 10.66 7.54
C ASP A 126 14.15 9.45 6.84
N VAL A 127 13.83 8.22 7.24
CA VAL A 127 14.29 6.99 6.56
C VAL A 127 13.69 6.89 5.16
N SER A 128 12.50 7.44 4.93
CA SER A 128 11.92 7.56 3.58
C SER A 128 12.85 8.30 2.59
N ALA A 129 13.57 9.32 3.05
CA ALA A 129 14.55 10.02 2.21
C ALA A 129 15.83 9.20 1.97
N HIS A 130 16.07 8.19 2.82
CA HIS A 130 17.24 7.31 2.84
C HIS A 130 16.93 5.87 2.42
N ILE A 131 15.76 5.57 1.82
CA ILE A 131 15.64 4.37 0.98
C ILE A 131 16.60 4.62 -0.17
N SER A 132 17.86 4.19 0.07
CA SER A 132 19.02 4.57 -0.69
C SER A 132 18.72 4.34 -2.15
N LYS A 133 18.82 5.40 -2.95
CA LYS A 133 19.05 5.21 -4.38
C LYS A 133 20.20 4.20 -4.46
N PHE A 134 20.07 3.17 -5.28
CA PHE A 134 21.25 2.42 -5.67
C PHE A 134 22.25 3.49 -6.15
N THR A 135 23.50 3.42 -5.74
CA THR A 135 24.54 4.39 -6.15
C THR A 135 25.69 3.60 -6.73
N MET A 136 26.56 4.28 -7.48
CA MET A 136 27.78 3.66 -7.98
C MET A 136 28.62 3.06 -6.84
N GLU A 137 28.73 3.77 -5.70
CA GLU A 137 29.41 3.27 -4.50
C GLU A 137 28.76 2.00 -3.95
N VAL A 138 27.42 1.95 -3.87
CA VAL A 138 26.71 0.75 -3.43
C VAL A 138 26.95 -0.40 -4.41
N ALA A 139 26.84 -0.15 -5.72
CA ALA A 139 27.10 -1.16 -6.75
C ALA A 139 28.52 -1.76 -6.61
N THR A 140 29.54 -0.92 -6.39
CA THR A 140 30.92 -1.40 -6.21
C THR A 140 31.11 -2.26 -4.96
N HIS A 141 30.42 -1.95 -3.86
CA HIS A 141 30.57 -2.70 -2.60
C HIS A 141 29.62 -3.89 -2.48
N SER A 142 28.52 -3.92 -3.23
CA SER A 142 27.50 -4.98 -3.15
C SER A 142 27.58 -6.01 -4.28
N TYR A 143 28.43 -5.79 -5.27
CA TYR A 143 28.62 -6.74 -6.37
C TYR A 143 29.36 -7.98 -5.88
N ASP A 144 28.76 -9.13 -6.13
CA ASP A 144 29.25 -10.44 -5.73
C ASP A 144 29.85 -11.14 -6.95
N THR A 145 31.17 -11.21 -6.98
CA THR A 145 31.92 -11.88 -8.06
C THR A 145 31.70 -13.39 -8.06
N GLU A 146 31.22 -14.00 -6.96
CA GLU A 146 30.91 -15.43 -6.93
C GLU A 146 29.65 -15.77 -7.76
N MET A 147 28.88 -14.76 -8.18
CA MET A 147 27.75 -14.92 -9.10
C MET A 147 28.18 -14.93 -10.57
N GLU A 148 29.47 -14.82 -10.87
CA GLU A 148 30.03 -14.95 -12.23
C GLU A 148 30.20 -16.44 -12.60
N TYR A 149 29.61 -16.84 -13.72
CA TYR A 149 29.69 -18.22 -14.22
C TYR A 149 30.41 -18.27 -15.56
N GLU A 150 31.21 -19.31 -15.82
CA GLU A 150 31.98 -19.43 -17.05
C GLU A 150 31.06 -19.38 -18.29
N GLY A 151 31.39 -18.55 -19.28
CA GLY A 151 30.61 -18.39 -20.51
C GLY A 151 29.45 -17.40 -20.41
N PHE A 152 29.29 -16.67 -19.30
CA PHE A 152 28.24 -15.66 -19.18
C PHE A 152 28.38 -14.52 -20.20
N GLU A 153 29.60 -14.27 -20.68
CA GLU A 153 29.90 -13.21 -21.65
C GLU A 153 29.11 -13.35 -22.95
N ASP A 154 28.84 -14.59 -23.37
CA ASP A 154 28.08 -14.89 -24.58
C ASP A 154 26.62 -14.42 -24.50
N TYR A 155 26.08 -14.29 -23.28
CA TYR A 155 24.70 -13.87 -23.02
C TYR A 155 24.57 -12.39 -22.66
N LEU A 156 25.66 -11.63 -22.58
CA LEU A 156 25.64 -10.22 -22.17
C LEU A 156 24.80 -9.33 -23.10
N SER A 157 24.83 -9.60 -24.41
CA SER A 157 24.05 -8.82 -25.39
C SER A 157 22.54 -8.97 -25.15
N ASP A 158 22.07 -10.21 -25.00
CA ASP A 158 20.66 -10.51 -24.75
C ASP A 158 20.23 -10.00 -23.37
N ALA A 159 21.05 -10.22 -22.35
CA ALA A 159 20.81 -9.71 -21.00
C ALA A 159 20.68 -8.17 -20.99
N SER A 160 21.57 -7.47 -21.68
CA SER A 160 21.53 -6.01 -21.81
C SER A 160 20.27 -5.53 -22.54
N TYR A 161 19.86 -6.22 -23.60
CA TYR A 161 18.63 -5.91 -24.33
C TYR A 161 17.39 -6.04 -23.44
N PHE A 162 17.23 -7.18 -22.76
CA PHE A 162 16.09 -7.42 -21.87
C PHE A 162 16.10 -6.51 -20.64
N LYS A 163 17.27 -6.16 -20.11
CA LYS A 163 17.40 -5.18 -19.03
C LYS A 163 16.88 -3.81 -19.46
N ASN A 164 17.26 -3.35 -20.66
CA ASN A 164 16.77 -2.08 -21.18
C ASN A 164 15.25 -2.09 -21.38
N GLU A 165 14.69 -3.15 -21.97
CA GLU A 165 13.25 -3.31 -22.14
C GLU A 165 12.49 -3.32 -20.80
N TYR A 166 13.03 -4.02 -19.80
CA TYR A 166 12.47 -4.04 -18.45
C TYR A 166 12.44 -2.63 -17.84
N ASP A 167 13.56 -1.92 -17.89
CA ASP A 167 13.71 -0.59 -17.30
C ASP A 167 12.81 0.44 -17.97
N MET A 168 12.68 0.37 -19.31
CA MET A 168 11.76 1.24 -20.04
C MET A 168 10.31 1.02 -19.61
N LYS A 169 9.87 -0.24 -19.54
CA LYS A 169 8.50 -0.58 -19.11
C LYS A 169 8.24 -0.21 -17.65
N LEU A 170 9.19 -0.49 -16.76
CA LEU A 170 9.08 -0.14 -15.34
C LEU A 170 9.05 1.37 -15.14
N GLY A 171 9.93 2.11 -15.82
CA GLY A 171 9.93 3.57 -15.78
C GLY A 171 8.65 4.19 -16.33
N ASN A 172 8.05 3.61 -17.37
CA ASN A 172 6.75 4.07 -17.88
C ASN A 172 5.62 3.85 -16.87
N LEU A 173 5.65 2.73 -16.12
CA LEU A 173 4.70 2.52 -15.02
C LEU A 173 4.93 3.52 -13.89
N MET A 174 6.18 3.76 -13.51
CA MET A 174 6.53 4.75 -12.47
C MET A 174 6.03 6.15 -12.84
N ASP A 175 6.26 6.59 -14.08
CA ASP A 175 5.79 7.89 -14.57
C ASP A 175 4.25 7.95 -14.61
N HIS A 176 3.59 6.89 -15.06
CA HIS A 176 2.13 6.83 -15.14
C HIS A 176 1.44 6.93 -13.77
N TYR A 177 2.08 6.41 -12.71
CA TYR A 177 1.56 6.46 -11.34
C TYR A 177 2.21 7.56 -10.48
N GLU A 178 3.03 8.44 -11.08
CA GLU A 178 3.78 9.50 -10.39
C GLU A 178 4.68 9.01 -9.24
N ILE A 179 5.20 7.78 -9.34
CA ILE A 179 6.04 7.14 -8.34
C ILE A 179 7.50 7.45 -8.61
N LYS A 180 8.22 7.89 -7.56
CA LYS A 180 9.59 8.38 -7.70
C LYS A 180 10.65 7.29 -7.52
N THR A 181 10.31 6.20 -6.82
CA THR A 181 11.29 5.18 -6.44
C THR A 181 10.85 3.77 -6.82
N GLU A 182 11.81 2.94 -7.21
CA GLU A 182 11.58 1.54 -7.54
C GLU A 182 10.97 0.76 -6.36
N ALA A 183 11.42 1.07 -5.14
CA ALA A 183 10.94 0.42 -3.93
C ALA A 183 9.44 0.66 -3.70
N GLU A 184 8.95 1.88 -3.94
CA GLU A 184 7.53 2.22 -3.75
C GLU A 184 6.64 1.46 -4.75
N ILE A 185 7.00 1.44 -6.03
CA ILE A 185 6.20 0.75 -7.05
C ILE A 185 6.22 -0.77 -6.85
N PHE A 186 7.34 -1.32 -6.38
CA PHE A 186 7.49 -2.76 -6.16
C PHE A 186 6.74 -3.24 -4.91
N THR A 187 6.88 -2.51 -3.80
CA THR A 187 6.22 -2.85 -2.52
C THR A 187 4.75 -2.46 -2.52
N GLY A 188 4.36 -1.52 -3.38
CA GLY A 188 3.04 -0.89 -3.34
C GLY A 188 2.84 0.00 -2.12
N CYS A 189 3.91 0.30 -1.36
CA CYS A 189 3.90 1.20 -0.22
C CYS A 189 4.23 2.62 -0.69
N ILE A 190 3.27 3.31 -1.30
CA ILE A 190 3.48 4.64 -1.87
C ILE A 190 3.42 5.68 -0.75
N LEU A 191 4.53 6.40 -0.54
CA LEU A 191 4.68 7.32 0.58
C LEU A 191 4.01 8.67 0.32
N LYS A 192 3.99 9.11 -0.95
CA LYS A 192 3.30 10.32 -1.41
C LYS A 192 2.49 10.01 -2.66
N MET A 193 1.17 9.96 -2.50
CA MET A 193 0.25 9.84 -3.63
C MET A 193 0.01 11.21 -4.28
N GLY A 194 -0.04 11.25 -5.62
CA GLY A 194 -0.50 12.42 -6.37
C GLY A 194 -1.96 12.77 -6.06
N LYS A 195 -2.36 14.03 -6.28
CA LYS A 195 -3.68 14.57 -5.92
C LYS A 195 -4.86 13.93 -6.68
N THR A 196 -4.58 13.17 -7.74
CA THR A 196 -5.54 12.64 -8.72
C THR A 196 -5.87 11.16 -8.54
N TYR A 197 -5.20 10.44 -7.63
CA TYR A 197 -5.32 8.98 -7.52
C TYR A 197 -6.31 8.54 -6.44
N THR A 198 -7.14 7.55 -6.77
CA THR A 198 -8.03 6.88 -5.82
C THR A 198 -7.29 5.69 -5.19
N LYS A 199 -7.04 5.80 -3.88
CA LYS A 199 -6.11 4.95 -3.11
C LYS A 199 -6.30 3.43 -3.30
N ASP A 200 -7.53 2.96 -3.48
CA ASP A 200 -7.84 1.53 -3.48
C ASP A 200 -7.93 0.90 -4.88
N ARG A 201 -8.47 1.60 -5.88
CA ARG A 201 -8.64 1.02 -7.23
C ARG A 201 -7.35 1.09 -8.05
N ASP A 202 -6.65 2.22 -7.95
CA ASP A 202 -5.48 2.48 -8.77
C ASP A 202 -4.24 1.75 -8.23
N SER A 203 -4.18 1.50 -6.91
CA SER A 203 -3.10 0.70 -6.31
C SER A 203 -3.16 -0.77 -6.70
N GLU A 204 -4.34 -1.36 -6.84
CA GLU A 204 -4.48 -2.74 -7.30
C GLU A 204 -4.19 -2.90 -8.79
N ALA A 205 -4.62 -1.94 -9.62
CA ALA A 205 -4.30 -1.89 -11.04
C ALA A 205 -2.78 -1.78 -11.27
N MET A 206 -2.11 -0.90 -10.52
CA MET A 206 -0.65 -0.77 -10.52
C MET A 206 0.02 -2.09 -10.11
N ARG A 207 -0.38 -2.70 -8.98
CA ARG A 207 0.18 -3.99 -8.53
C ARG A 207 0.01 -5.08 -9.58
N LYS A 208 -1.14 -5.11 -10.26
CA LYS A 208 -1.38 -6.05 -11.37
C LYS A 208 -0.42 -5.78 -12.54
N ALA A 209 -0.23 -4.53 -12.94
CA ALA A 209 0.69 -4.16 -14.01
C ALA A 209 2.14 -4.54 -13.69
N VAL A 210 2.60 -4.26 -12.47
CA VAL A 210 3.94 -4.66 -11.99
C VAL A 210 4.10 -6.19 -11.97
N ARG A 211 3.08 -6.93 -11.50
CA ARG A 211 3.08 -8.40 -11.54
C ARG A 211 3.13 -8.94 -12.96
N SER A 212 2.40 -8.33 -13.90
CA SER A 212 2.44 -8.69 -15.31
C SER A 212 3.83 -8.45 -15.92
N LEU A 213 4.46 -7.30 -15.64
CA LEU A 213 5.82 -7.01 -16.09
C LEU A 213 6.83 -8.03 -15.56
N LYS A 214 6.74 -8.42 -14.27
CA LYS A 214 7.58 -9.49 -13.72
C LYS A 214 7.38 -10.83 -14.43
N LYS A 215 6.13 -11.16 -14.77
CA LYS A 215 5.82 -12.41 -15.47
C LYS A 215 6.40 -12.41 -16.88
N GLU A 216 6.31 -11.27 -17.57
CA GLU A 216 6.91 -11.08 -18.89
C GLU A 216 8.45 -11.16 -18.83
N ALA A 217 9.08 -10.51 -17.85
CA ALA A 217 10.53 -10.60 -17.65
C ALA A 217 11.01 -12.04 -17.40
N ARG A 218 10.23 -12.83 -16.63
CA ARG A 218 10.49 -14.26 -16.43
C ARG A 218 10.35 -15.06 -17.72
N SER A 219 9.43 -14.70 -18.61
CA SER A 219 9.29 -15.43 -19.88
C SER A 219 10.46 -15.16 -20.81
N TRP A 220 11.00 -13.94 -20.86
CA TRP A 220 12.22 -13.64 -21.64
C TRP A 220 13.41 -14.48 -21.22
N PHE A 221 13.57 -14.71 -19.91
CA PHE A 221 14.61 -15.58 -19.37
C PHE A 221 14.42 -17.05 -19.80
N ASN A 222 13.18 -17.52 -19.96
CA ASN A 222 12.91 -18.91 -20.32
C ASN A 222 12.79 -19.14 -21.85
N GLU A 223 12.44 -18.11 -22.63
CA GLU A 223 12.12 -18.24 -24.07
C GLU A 223 13.36 -18.26 -24.98
N THR A 224 14.52 -17.81 -24.50
CA THR A 224 15.78 -17.89 -25.26
C THR A 224 16.25 -19.34 -25.48
N ASP A 225 15.61 -20.32 -24.84
CA ASP A 225 15.97 -21.74 -24.81
C ASP A 225 15.15 -22.60 -25.79
N ASN A 226 15.01 -22.15 -27.04
CA ASN A 226 14.37 -22.96 -28.09
C ASN A 226 15.28 -24.06 -28.68
N HIS A 227 16.46 -24.28 -28.12
CA HIS A 227 17.38 -25.36 -28.52
C HIS A 227 17.28 -26.56 -27.56
N THR A 228 17.09 -27.75 -28.12
CA THR A 228 16.69 -28.98 -27.43
C THR A 228 17.76 -29.68 -26.56
N ASP A 229 18.81 -28.98 -26.13
CA ASP A 229 19.82 -29.49 -25.17
C ASP A 229 20.37 -28.30 -24.35
N VAL A 230 19.52 -27.70 -23.52
CA VAL A 230 19.98 -26.70 -22.54
C VAL A 230 20.63 -27.45 -21.40
N THR A 231 21.92 -27.21 -21.19
CA THR A 231 22.62 -27.73 -20.02
C THR A 231 22.37 -26.84 -18.81
N ASP A 232 22.47 -27.39 -17.60
CA ASP A 232 22.41 -26.58 -16.38
C ASP A 232 23.47 -25.46 -16.41
N ASP A 233 24.61 -25.70 -17.07
CA ASP A 233 25.70 -24.74 -17.26
C ASP A 233 25.27 -23.51 -18.09
N ASP A 234 24.51 -23.71 -19.18
CA ASP A 234 23.98 -22.61 -19.99
C ASP A 234 22.99 -21.74 -19.19
N MET A 235 22.20 -22.36 -18.32
CA MET A 235 21.27 -21.64 -17.43
C MET A 235 22.03 -20.79 -16.41
N TYR A 236 23.12 -21.30 -15.83
CA TYR A 236 23.95 -20.55 -14.89
C TYR A 236 24.72 -19.40 -15.58
N ALA A 237 25.28 -19.64 -16.77
CA ALA A 237 25.92 -18.60 -17.59
C ALA A 237 24.93 -17.45 -17.89
N LYS A 238 23.71 -17.79 -18.28
CA LYS A 238 22.65 -16.82 -18.57
C LYS A 238 22.19 -16.05 -17.34
N ALA A 239 21.97 -16.74 -16.21
CA ALA A 239 21.62 -16.10 -14.94
C ALA A 239 22.72 -15.12 -14.48
N SER A 240 23.98 -15.54 -14.64
CA SER A 240 25.15 -14.73 -14.37
C SER A 240 25.22 -13.48 -15.24
N ALA A 241 24.95 -13.59 -16.54
CA ALA A 241 24.89 -12.45 -17.45
C ALA A 241 23.82 -11.43 -17.04
N TRP A 242 22.64 -11.90 -16.64
CA TRP A 242 21.55 -11.05 -16.14
C TRP A 242 21.92 -10.35 -14.83
N TYR A 243 22.62 -11.05 -13.93
CA TYR A 243 23.17 -10.48 -12.71
C TYR A 243 24.21 -9.39 -13.03
N TYR A 244 25.16 -9.68 -13.91
CA TYR A 244 26.24 -8.79 -14.34
C TYR A 244 25.69 -7.47 -14.88
N VAL A 245 24.78 -7.52 -15.88
CA VAL A 245 24.23 -6.31 -16.49
C VAL A 245 23.35 -5.48 -15.53
N THR A 246 22.84 -6.10 -14.46
CA THR A 246 21.96 -5.44 -13.49
C THR A 246 22.74 -4.78 -12.35
N TYR A 247 23.79 -5.43 -11.85
CA TYR A 247 24.47 -5.05 -10.62
C TYR A 247 25.91 -4.60 -10.81
N HIS A 248 26.57 -4.96 -11.91
CA HIS A 248 27.98 -4.64 -12.10
C HIS A 248 28.17 -3.12 -12.26
N PRO A 249 29.17 -2.51 -11.58
CA PRO A 249 29.38 -1.06 -11.59
C PRO A 249 29.54 -0.45 -13.00
N THR A 250 30.06 -1.21 -13.97
CA THR A 250 30.20 -0.74 -15.36
C THR A 250 28.87 -0.41 -16.03
N TYR A 251 27.78 -1.06 -15.62
CA TYR A 251 26.43 -0.81 -16.16
C TYR A 251 25.66 0.24 -15.37
N TRP A 252 26.28 0.83 -14.33
CA TRP A 252 25.69 1.92 -13.56
C TRP A 252 25.43 3.13 -14.47
N GLY A 253 24.15 3.50 -14.60
CA GLY A 253 23.73 4.63 -15.45
C GLY A 253 23.74 4.36 -16.97
N TYR A 254 24.07 3.13 -17.41
CA TYR A 254 24.09 2.75 -18.83
C TYR A 254 22.69 2.68 -19.46
N TYR A 255 21.69 2.34 -18.65
CA TYR A 255 20.29 2.24 -19.07
C TYR A 255 19.53 3.53 -18.76
N ASN A 256 18.56 3.87 -19.63
CA ASN A 256 17.74 5.09 -19.55
C ASN A 256 18.48 6.41 -19.88
N GLU A 257 19.57 6.37 -20.65
CA GLU A 257 20.23 7.59 -21.15
C GLU A 257 19.21 8.52 -21.83
N GLY A 258 19.21 9.80 -21.41
CA GLY A 258 18.31 10.83 -21.94
C GLY A 258 16.94 10.95 -21.26
N LEU A 259 16.51 9.98 -20.43
CA LEU A 259 15.16 10.00 -19.81
C LEU A 259 15.09 10.71 -18.44
N LYS A 260 16.18 11.27 -17.92
CA LYS A 260 16.26 11.89 -16.56
C LYS A 260 15.69 11.01 -15.43
N ARG A 261 15.67 9.69 -15.60
CA ARG A 261 15.22 8.71 -14.60
C ARG A 261 16.40 8.25 -13.73
N PRO A 262 16.20 7.88 -12.46
CA PRO A 262 17.24 7.24 -11.66
C PRO A 262 17.55 5.85 -12.24
N HIS A 263 18.79 5.38 -12.05
CA HIS A 263 19.14 4.01 -12.39
C HIS A 263 18.29 3.05 -11.55
N LEU A 264 17.64 2.11 -12.24
CA LEU A 264 16.78 1.10 -11.63
C LEU A 264 17.63 -0.15 -11.42
N ALA A 265 17.78 -0.53 -10.15
CA ALA A 265 18.52 -1.72 -9.75
C ALA A 265 17.75 -3.00 -10.11
N SER A 266 16.51 -2.86 -10.61
CA SER A 266 15.64 -3.95 -11.02
C SER A 266 15.64 -5.07 -10.00
N ARG A 267 15.53 -4.71 -8.71
CA ARG A 267 15.52 -5.63 -7.56
C ARG A 267 14.38 -6.65 -7.65
N GLY A 268 13.38 -6.36 -8.48
CA GLY A 268 12.35 -7.32 -8.85
C GLY A 268 12.75 -8.39 -9.84
N ALA A 269 13.75 -8.13 -10.68
CA ALA A 269 14.33 -9.07 -11.62
C ALA A 269 15.34 -10.01 -10.94
N SER A 270 15.90 -9.66 -9.80
CA SER A 270 16.85 -10.51 -9.06
C SER A 270 16.20 -11.64 -8.27
N THR A 271 14.86 -11.71 -8.33
CA THR A 271 14.09 -12.90 -7.90
C THR A 271 13.68 -13.77 -9.09
N ILE A 272 14.23 -13.48 -10.28
CA ILE A 272 14.03 -14.21 -11.54
C ILE A 272 15.19 -15.19 -11.79
N SER A 273 16.41 -14.84 -11.38
CA SER A 273 17.54 -15.76 -11.22
C SER A 273 17.35 -16.69 -10.02
#